data_AF-A0A0L0D0P8-F1
#
_entry.id   AF-A0A0L0D0P8-F1
#
_cell.length_a   1.000
_cell.length_b   1.000
_cell.length_c   1.000
_cell.angle_alpha   90.00
_cell.angle_beta   90.00
_cell.angle_gamma   90.00
#
_symmetry.space_group_name_H-M   'P 1'
#
loop_
_entity.id
_entity.type
_entity.pdbx_description
1 polymer ?
#
loop_
_entity_poly.entity_id
_entity_poly.type
_entity_poly.pdbx_seq_one_letter_code
_entity_poly.pdbx_strand_id
1 'polypeptide(L)'
;MPKKRRNGGRSKHNRGRVNPLRWIKAIKRFHIRNIVDTSAQRDIKEASVYSTFQLPKLYIKQCYCVSCAIHSPFCPWNIQRTKEE
;
A
#
# COMPACT_ATOMS: atom_id res chain seq x y z
N MET A 1 10.31 -21.54 22.77
CA MET A 1 9.37 -20.45 22.42
C MET A 1 8.71 -20.77 21.07
N PRO A 2 7.37 -20.76 20.98
CA PRO A 2 6.67 -21.02 19.73
C PRO A 2 6.87 -19.86 18.75
N LYS A 3 7.09 -20.18 17.47
CA LYS A 3 7.35 -19.20 16.41
C LYS A 3 6.25 -19.26 15.36
N LYS A 4 5.35 -18.27 15.38
CA LYS A 4 4.21 -18.20 14.46
C LYS A 4 4.60 -18.13 12.96
N ARG A 5 5.72 -17.51 12.59
CA ARG A 5 6.15 -17.37 11.19
C ARG A 5 7.63 -17.68 11.05
N ARG A 6 8.02 -18.51 10.08
CA ARG A 6 9.42 -18.89 9.78
C ARG A 6 10.37 -17.68 9.66
N ASN A 7 9.88 -16.55 9.12
CA ASN A 7 10.65 -15.31 8.95
C ASN A 7 10.54 -14.29 10.11
N GLY A 8 9.84 -14.61 11.22
CA GLY A 8 9.62 -13.66 12.32
C GLY A 8 8.79 -12.42 11.95
N GLY A 9 8.11 -12.46 10.79
CA GLY A 9 7.33 -11.36 10.24
C GLY A 9 8.16 -10.24 9.60
N ARG A 10 9.40 -10.51 9.17
CA ARG A 10 10.26 -9.54 8.47
C ARG A 10 10.91 -10.18 7.24
N SER A 11 11.14 -9.39 6.20
CA SER A 11 12.02 -9.78 5.07
C SER A 11 13.45 -9.34 5.37
N LYS A 12 14.09 -10.00 6.34
CA LYS A 12 15.48 -9.73 6.73
C LYS A 12 16.22 -11.07 6.76
N HIS A 13 16.94 -11.34 5.68
CA HIS A 13 17.82 -12.50 5.51
C HIS A 13 19.26 -12.01 5.28
N ASN A 14 20.25 -12.70 5.85
CA ASN A 14 21.69 -12.44 5.74
C ASN A 14 22.10 -10.97 6.01
N ARG A 15 21.43 -10.30 6.95
CA ARG A 15 21.69 -8.90 7.32
C ARG A 15 21.56 -8.70 8.83
N GLY A 16 22.43 -7.88 9.42
CA GLY A 16 22.42 -7.57 10.86
C GLY A 16 21.44 -6.47 11.27
N ARG A 17 21.37 -5.36 10.53
CA ARG A 17 20.46 -4.23 10.77
C ARG A 17 19.88 -3.69 9.47
N VAL A 18 18.67 -3.14 9.52
CA VAL A 18 18.06 -2.37 8.42
C VAL A 18 17.63 -1.03 8.98
N ASN A 19 17.86 0.05 8.23
CA ASN A 19 17.45 1.39 8.65
C ASN A 19 15.93 1.41 8.85
N PRO A 20 15.47 1.79 10.06
CA PRO A 20 14.04 1.87 10.30
C PRO A 20 13.48 3.03 9.49
N LEU A 21 12.38 2.78 8.76
CA LEU A 21 11.44 3.85 8.49
C LEU A 21 10.79 4.25 9.83
N ARG A 22 9.90 5.25 9.82
CA ARG A 22 9.07 5.59 11.00
C ARG A 22 8.44 4.36 11.68
N TRP A 23 8.25 3.25 10.94
CA TRP A 23 7.89 1.94 11.48
C TRP A 23 8.93 0.84 11.16
N ILE A 24 9.21 -0.04 12.13
CA ILE A 24 10.25 -1.10 12.07
C ILE A 24 9.90 -2.24 11.09
N LYS A 25 8.59 -2.52 10.91
CA LYS A 25 8.03 -3.52 10.00
C LYS A 25 6.94 -2.86 9.16
N ALA A 26 7.33 -2.33 8.00
CA ALA A 26 6.42 -1.62 7.13
C ALA A 26 5.89 -2.53 6.01
N ILE A 27 4.57 -2.53 5.81
CA ILE A 27 3.94 -3.10 4.63
C ILE A 27 3.92 -2.01 3.58
N LYS A 28 4.67 -2.20 2.49
CA LYS A 28 4.80 -1.23 1.40
C LYS A 28 3.82 -1.62 0.29
N ARG A 29 3.03 -0.65 -0.16
CA ARG A 29 2.10 -0.82 -1.28
C ARG A 29 2.25 0.36 -2.22
N PHE A 30 2.21 0.05 -3.51
CA PHE A 30 2.25 1.08 -4.55
C PHE A 30 0.83 1.32 -5.04
N HIS A 31 0.36 2.53 -4.86
CA HIS A 31 -0.96 2.94 -5.31
C HIS A 31 -0.79 3.87 -6.49
N ILE A 32 -1.36 3.44 -7.61
CA ILE A 32 -1.53 4.26 -8.78
C ILE A 32 -3.01 4.64 -8.79
N ARG A 33 -3.30 5.92 -8.59
CA ARG A 33 -4.68 6.43 -8.59
C ARG A 33 -4.79 7.58 -9.56
N ASN A 34 -5.95 7.73 -10.20
CA ASN A 34 -6.24 8.97 -10.90
C ASN A 34 -6.41 10.08 -9.85
N ILE A 35 -6.10 11.33 -10.22
CA ILE A 35 -6.29 12.50 -9.35
C ILE A 35 -7.77 12.70 -9.03
N VAL A 36 -8.62 12.38 -10.01
CA VAL A 36 -10.05 12.67 -10.01
C VAL A 36 -10.82 11.37 -10.22
N ASP A 37 -12.05 11.31 -9.69
CA ASP A 37 -12.97 10.20 -9.94
C ASP A 37 -13.45 10.16 -11.40
N THR A 38 -13.96 9.01 -11.83
CA THR A 38 -14.46 8.79 -13.19
C THR A 38 -15.55 9.76 -13.63
N SER A 39 -16.41 10.21 -12.70
CA SER A 39 -17.46 11.20 -12.95
C SER A 39 -16.86 12.58 -13.29
N ALA A 40 -16.10 13.15 -12.36
CA ALA A 40 -15.46 14.46 -12.52
C ALA A 40 -14.35 14.47 -13.58
N GLN A 41 -13.86 13.31 -14.02
CA GLN A 41 -12.94 13.22 -15.16
C GLN A 41 -13.61 13.64 -16.49
N ARG A 42 -14.93 13.49 -16.63
CA ARG A 42 -15.67 13.96 -17.81
C ARG A 42 -15.81 15.49 -17.80
N ASP A 43 -16.23 16.04 -16.66
CA ASP A 43 -16.41 17.49 -16.48
C ASP A 43 -15.11 18.26 -16.75
N ILE A 44 -13.97 17.74 -16.27
CA ILE A 44 -12.67 18.36 -16.51
C ILE A 44 -12.27 18.31 -17.98
N LYS A 45 -12.64 17.24 -18.70
CA LYS A 45 -12.31 17.12 -20.12
C LYS A 45 -13.13 18.10 -20.95
N GLU A 46 -14.39 18.30 -20.62
CA GLU A 46 -15.28 19.29 -21.27
C GLU A 46 -14.86 20.73 -20.93
N ALA A 47 -14.41 20.99 -19.70
CA ALA A 47 -13.89 22.29 -19.28
C ALA A 47 -12.48 22.60 -19.81
N SER A 48 -11.76 21.61 -20.36
CA SER A 48 -10.40 21.79 -20.84
C SER A 48 -10.35 22.45 -22.21
N VAL A 49 -9.44 23.42 -22.38
CA VAL A 49 -9.25 24.12 -23.66
C VAL A 49 -8.63 23.19 -24.73
N TYR A 50 -7.94 22.14 -24.31
CA TYR A 50 -7.27 21.19 -25.21
C TYR A 50 -8.17 19.98 -25.52
N SER A 51 -8.36 19.68 -26.80
CA SER A 51 -9.22 18.58 -27.26
C SER A 51 -8.77 17.18 -26.80
N THR A 52 -7.48 16.99 -26.50
CA THR A 52 -6.90 15.70 -26.10
C THR A 52 -6.06 15.78 -24.82
N PHE A 53 -6.59 16.43 -23.77
CA PHE A 53 -5.91 16.45 -22.47
C PHE A 53 -6.02 15.11 -21.72
N GLN A 54 -4.88 14.55 -21.30
CA GLN A 54 -4.80 13.36 -20.46
C GLN A 54 -4.40 13.75 -19.03
N LEU A 55 -5.22 13.35 -18.05
CA LEU A 55 -4.94 13.62 -16.64
C LEU A 55 -3.76 12.78 -16.13
N PRO A 56 -2.78 13.39 -15.42
CA PRO A 56 -1.69 12.63 -14.83
C PRO A 56 -2.19 11.76 -13.67
N LYS A 57 -1.46 10.66 -13.42
CA LYS A 57 -1.76 9.71 -12.34
C LYS A 57 -0.92 10.03 -11.10
N LEU A 58 -1.51 9.80 -9.93
CA LEU A 58 -0.82 9.86 -8.64
C LEU A 58 -0.11 8.54 -8.37
N TYR A 59 1.20 8.62 -8.16
CA TYR A 59 2.06 7.51 -7.83
C TYR A 59 2.47 7.61 -6.35
N ILE A 60 1.81 6.84 -5.49
CA ILE A 60 2.01 6.92 -4.05
C ILE A 60 2.55 5.59 -3.51
N LYS A 61 3.73 5.64 -2.91
CA LYS A 61 4.30 4.51 -2.17
C LYS A 61 3.89 4.59 -0.70
N GLN A 62 2.76 3.98 -0.38
CA GLN A 62 2.24 3.95 0.99
C GLN A 62 2.99 2.92 1.83
N CYS A 63 3.40 3.31 3.04
CA CYS A 63 4.08 2.47 4.01
C CYS A 63 3.25 2.39 5.30
N TYR A 64 2.71 1.22 5.60
CA TYR A 64 1.82 1.02 6.76
C TYR A 64 2.51 0.31 7.91
N CYS A 65 2.08 0.64 9.12
CA CYS A 65 2.30 -0.16 10.31
C CYS A 65 1.41 -1.42 10.30
N VAL A 66 1.77 -2.48 11.06
CA VAL A 66 1.02 -3.74 11.04
C VAL A 66 -0.43 -3.58 11.54
N SER A 67 -0.66 -2.79 12.60
CA SER A 67 -2.01 -2.51 13.10
C SER A 67 -2.82 -1.68 12.09
N CYS A 68 -2.21 -0.64 11.52
CA CYS A 68 -2.79 0.20 10.47
C CYS A 68 -3.26 -0.63 9.27
N ALA A 69 -2.45 -1.62 8.88
CA ALA A 69 -2.75 -2.49 7.76
C ALA A 69 -3.91 -3.45 8.04
N ILE A 70 -4.08 -3.92 9.28
CA ILE A 70 -5.19 -4.81 9.67
C ILE A 70 -6.51 -4.03 9.75
N HIS A 71 -6.46 -2.78 10.22
CA HIS A 71 -7.66 -1.95 10.35
C HIS A 71 -8.14 -1.40 8.99
N SER A 72 -7.22 -1.13 8.07
CA SER A 72 -7.60 -0.69 6.73
C SER A 72 -8.15 -1.88 5.91
N PRO A 73 -9.29 -1.73 5.21
CA PRO A 73 -9.81 -2.75 4.28
C PRO A 73 -8.81 -3.05 3.14
N PHE A 74 -7.78 -2.23 3.02
CA PHE A 74 -6.75 -2.38 2.02
C PHE A 74 -5.97 -3.69 2.14
N CYS A 75 -5.86 -4.32 3.31
CA CYS A 75 -5.30 -5.67 3.43
C CYS A 75 -6.42 -6.72 3.55
N PRO A 76 -6.95 -7.24 2.42
CA PRO A 76 -7.88 -8.34 2.48
C PRO A 76 -7.17 -9.53 3.12
N TRP A 77 -7.77 -9.98 4.23
CA TRP A 77 -7.48 -11.15 5.03
C TRP A 77 -6.58 -12.23 4.39
N ASN A 78 -5.28 -12.13 4.62
CA ASN A 78 -4.34 -13.26 4.57
C ASN A 78 -3.17 -13.15 5.56
N ILE A 79 -3.12 -12.10 6.40
CA ILE A 79 -2.15 -12.02 7.50
C ILE A 79 -2.59 -12.90 8.68
N GLN A 80 -3.90 -13.05 8.90
CA GLN A 80 -4.50 -13.80 10.02
C GLN A 80 -4.78 -15.29 9.72
N ARG A 81 -4.91 -15.73 8.46
CA ARG A 81 -5.24 -17.13 8.07
C ARG A 81 -4.04 -18.10 8.12
N THR A 82 -3.31 -18.07 9.23
CA THR A 82 -2.33 -19.08 9.69
C THR A 82 -2.49 -19.24 11.21
N LYS A 83 -3.75 -19.24 11.67
CA LYS A 83 -4.13 -19.38 13.08
C LYS A 83 -4.91 -20.67 13.35
N GLU A 84 -5.00 -21.57 12.38
CA GLU A 84 -5.46 -22.95 12.58
C GLU A 84 -4.41 -23.87 11.95
N GLU A 85 -3.35 -24.05 12.74
CA GLU A 85 -2.58 -25.27 13.04
C GLU A 85 -1.43 -24.88 13.99
#